data_AF-A0A1G7LVB7-F1
#
_entry.id   AF-A0A1G7LVB7-F1
#
_cell.length_a   1.000
_cell.length_b   1.000
_cell.length_c   1.000
_cell.angle_alpha   90.00
_cell.angle_beta   90.00
_cell.angle_gamma   90.00
#
_symmetry.space_group_name_H-M   'P 1'
#
loop_
_entity.id
_entity.type
_entity.pdbx_description
1 polymer ?
#
loop_
_entity_poly.entity_id
_entity_poly.type
_entity_poly.pdbx_seq_one_letter_code
_entity_poly.pdbx_strand_id
1 'polypeptide(L)'
;MTDETGESWLADDWQRVALGVVLAVVVLLAVVIGAVWLYGGHLYRTSYESEYTYEVTLATDGTLTNATLYLPVPEATDAADLGGAAVERGTDQSGPLAYEVVETERGPMLAVSAAEWTVTPEYYQFVERNGRGERVEISESEYDTEDPSMVVNDTRSVRFEVTVPVDRSVDTGTPWAGEPLLRPRVDRRPGDCNSPGPDWLRCYAYESAVYASYDTASDTEVYASTTLYGTNAWWVFGWGYDEYRDDVTVTLDGPQAGWTDATGTLETDTDQRDPP
;
A
#
# COMPACT_ATOMS: atom_id res chain seq x y z
N MET A 1 -69.90 -47.57 -28.28
CA MET A 1 -70.38 -46.55 -27.33
C MET A 1 -69.52 -46.66 -26.10
N THR A 2 -68.41 -45.92 -26.07
CA THR A 2 -67.53 -45.71 -24.91
C THR A 2 -66.80 -44.40 -25.17
N ASP A 3 -67.38 -43.37 -24.56
CA ASP A 3 -66.79 -42.20 -23.91
C ASP A 3 -65.33 -41.80 -24.23
N GLU A 4 -65.17 -40.64 -24.88
CA GLU A 4 -63.91 -39.88 -25.01
C GLU A 4 -64.17 -38.42 -24.59
N THR A 5 -64.40 -38.12 -23.31
CA THR A 5 -64.47 -36.72 -22.83
C THR A 5 -63.91 -36.48 -21.42
N GLY A 6 -62.92 -37.27 -20.99
CA GLY A 6 -62.38 -37.19 -19.62
C GLY A 6 -61.15 -36.29 -19.39
N GLU A 7 -60.42 -35.88 -20.44
CA GLU A 7 -59.04 -35.38 -20.28
C GLU A 7 -58.87 -33.84 -20.33
N SER A 8 -59.90 -33.04 -20.65
CA SER A 8 -59.71 -31.59 -20.88
C SER A 8 -59.81 -30.69 -19.64
N TRP A 9 -60.48 -31.10 -18.57
CA TRP A 9 -60.72 -30.26 -17.38
C TRP A 9 -59.55 -30.23 -16.39
N LEU A 10 -58.74 -31.29 -16.35
CA LEU A 10 -57.54 -31.37 -15.51
C LEU A 10 -56.40 -30.50 -16.07
N ALA A 11 -56.31 -30.36 -17.39
CA ALA A 11 -55.24 -29.58 -18.03
C ALA A 11 -55.35 -28.06 -17.74
N ASP A 12 -56.58 -27.51 -17.70
CA ASP A 12 -56.83 -26.09 -17.43
C ASP A 12 -56.58 -25.71 -15.95
N ASP A 13 -56.90 -26.60 -15.02
CA ASP A 13 -56.72 -26.35 -13.58
C ASP A 13 -55.25 -26.43 -13.17
N TRP A 14 -54.51 -27.39 -13.76
CA TRP A 14 -53.05 -27.49 -13.61
C TRP A 14 -52.30 -26.28 -14.18
N GLN A 15 -52.77 -25.72 -15.30
CA GLN A 15 -52.17 -24.49 -15.86
C GLN A 15 -52.35 -23.28 -14.95
N ARG A 16 -53.51 -23.12 -14.30
CA ARG A 16 -53.75 -22.02 -13.35
C ARG A 16 -52.93 -22.16 -12.07
N VAL A 17 -52.85 -23.37 -11.53
CA VAL A 17 -51.99 -23.67 -10.37
C VAL A 17 -50.52 -23.44 -10.72
N ALA A 18 -50.05 -23.94 -11.86
CA ALA A 18 -48.68 -23.72 -12.32
C ALA A 18 -48.36 -22.23 -12.51
N LEU A 19 -49.28 -21.46 -13.11
CA LEU A 19 -49.13 -20.01 -13.26
C LEU A 19 -49.05 -19.29 -11.91
N GLY A 20 -49.89 -19.67 -10.95
CA GLY A 20 -49.86 -19.12 -9.59
C GLY A 20 -48.55 -19.41 -8.86
N VAL A 21 -48.02 -20.63 -8.99
CA VAL A 21 -46.72 -21.03 -8.42
C VAL A 21 -45.59 -20.25 -9.08
N VAL A 22 -45.57 -20.13 -10.41
CA VAL A 22 -44.56 -19.35 -11.13
C VAL A 22 -44.58 -17.89 -10.68
N LEU A 23 -45.77 -17.28 -10.59
CA LEU A 23 -45.91 -15.91 -10.11
C LEU A 23 -45.38 -15.75 -8.68
N ALA A 24 -45.71 -16.68 -7.78
CA ALA A 24 -45.23 -16.66 -6.40
C ALA A 24 -43.68 -16.78 -6.34
N VAL A 25 -43.08 -17.64 -7.16
CA VAL A 25 -41.62 -17.78 -7.27
C VAL A 25 -40.99 -16.50 -7.81
N VAL A 26 -41.56 -15.88 -8.84
CA VAL A 26 -41.05 -14.61 -9.40
C VAL A 26 -41.12 -13.49 -8.35
N VAL A 27 -42.22 -13.39 -7.60
CA VAL A 27 -42.35 -12.40 -6.52
C VAL A 27 -41.32 -12.65 -5.43
N LEU A 28 -41.13 -13.92 -5.02
CA LEU A 28 -40.12 -14.28 -4.03
C LEU A 28 -38.71 -13.90 -4.49
N LEU A 29 -38.36 -14.20 -5.75
CA LEU A 29 -37.08 -13.82 -6.32
C LEU A 29 -36.89 -12.30 -6.35
N ALA A 30 -37.92 -11.54 -6.74
CA ALA A 30 -37.86 -10.08 -6.73
C ALA A 30 -37.63 -9.52 -5.31
N VAL A 31 -38.28 -10.09 -4.29
CA VAL A 31 -38.09 -9.70 -2.88
C VAL A 31 -36.65 -10.02 -2.43
N VAL A 32 -36.14 -11.21 -2.76
CA VAL A 32 -34.77 -11.61 -2.40
C VAL A 32 -33.74 -10.71 -3.07
N ILE A 33 -33.88 -10.45 -4.38
CA ILE A 33 -32.98 -9.56 -5.13
C ILE A 33 -33.02 -8.14 -4.53
N GLY A 34 -34.21 -7.62 -4.23
CA GLY A 34 -34.36 -6.31 -3.60
C GLY A 34 -33.72 -6.24 -2.20
N ALA A 35 -33.87 -7.29 -1.40
CA ALA A 35 -33.24 -7.38 -0.09
C ALA A 35 -31.71 -7.43 -0.18
N VAL A 36 -31.17 -8.21 -1.12
CA VAL A 36 -29.71 -8.28 -1.36
C VAL A 36 -29.16 -6.94 -1.81
N TRP A 37 -29.85 -6.23 -2.72
CA TRP A 37 -29.42 -4.92 -3.20
C TRP A 37 -29.41 -3.86 -2.07
N LEU A 38 -30.49 -3.78 -1.28
CA LEU A 38 -30.56 -2.88 -0.12
C LEU A 38 -29.51 -3.20 0.95
N TYR A 39 -29.27 -4.50 1.19
CA TYR A 39 -28.24 -4.94 2.14
C TYR A 39 -26.85 -4.60 1.63
N GLY A 40 -26.56 -4.78 0.34
CA GLY A 40 -25.31 -4.36 -0.29
C GLY A 40 -25.02 -2.87 -0.09
N GLY A 41 -26.00 -2.00 -0.36
CA GLY A 41 -25.86 -0.57 -0.13
C GLY A 41 -25.77 -0.16 1.36
N HIS A 42 -26.28 -0.98 2.28
CA HIS A 42 -26.04 -0.80 3.71
C HIS A 42 -24.60 -1.12 4.07
N LEU A 43 -24.12 -2.30 3.66
CA LEU A 43 -22.75 -2.77 3.92
C LEU A 43 -21.71 -1.75 3.42
N TYR A 44 -21.88 -1.26 2.19
CA TYR A 44 -21.00 -0.24 1.62
C TYR A 44 -20.90 0.98 2.54
N ARG A 45 -22.01 1.63 2.86
CA ARG A 45 -22.01 2.87 3.66
C ARG A 45 -21.49 2.69 5.08
N THR A 46 -21.59 1.49 5.65
CA THR A 46 -21.09 1.21 7.00
C THR A 46 -19.63 0.79 7.04
N SER A 47 -19.05 0.40 5.91
CA SER A 47 -17.66 -0.07 5.80
C SER A 47 -16.78 0.85 4.96
N TYR A 48 -17.37 1.84 4.29
CA TYR A 48 -16.64 2.79 3.47
C TYR A 48 -15.75 3.64 4.35
N GLU A 49 -14.46 3.55 4.06
CA GLU A 49 -13.38 4.22 4.76
C GLU A 49 -12.43 4.81 3.72
N SER A 50 -11.91 5.99 4.01
CA SER A 50 -10.94 6.68 3.19
C SER A 50 -9.78 7.11 4.07
N GLU A 51 -8.56 6.89 3.60
CA GLU A 51 -7.35 7.18 4.37
C GLU A 51 -6.17 7.53 3.48
N TYR A 52 -5.19 8.20 4.09
CA TYR A 52 -3.84 8.29 3.54
C TYR A 52 -2.87 7.50 4.40
N THR A 53 -2.01 6.74 3.73
CA THR A 53 -0.94 6.01 4.39
C THR A 53 0.40 6.49 3.86
N TYR A 54 1.25 7.00 4.76
CA TYR A 54 2.60 7.45 4.44
C TYR A 54 3.62 6.53 5.10
N GLU A 55 4.53 6.01 4.28
CA GLU A 55 5.54 5.05 4.66
C GLU A 55 6.92 5.57 4.34
N VAL A 56 7.86 5.26 5.22
CA VAL A 56 9.29 5.44 4.98
C VAL A 56 9.99 4.13 5.25
N THR A 57 10.82 3.72 4.30
CA THR A 57 11.75 2.60 4.44
C THR A 57 13.16 3.09 4.23
N LEU A 58 14.06 2.75 5.15
CA LEU A 58 15.48 2.98 5.05
C LEU A 58 16.20 1.65 5.27
N ALA A 59 17.14 1.30 4.38
CA ALA A 59 17.95 0.10 4.51
C ALA A 59 19.42 0.40 4.16
N THR A 60 20.35 -0.29 4.83
CA THR A 60 21.78 -0.17 4.58
C THR A 60 22.49 -1.49 4.91
N ASP A 61 23.50 -1.86 4.12
CA ASP A 61 24.37 -3.02 4.35
C ASP A 61 25.66 -2.67 5.13
N GLY A 62 25.89 -1.37 5.35
CA GLY A 62 27.03 -0.85 6.09
C GLY A 62 26.65 0.11 7.21
N THR A 63 27.56 0.28 8.16
CA THR A 63 27.37 1.23 9.27
C THR A 63 27.47 2.67 8.76
N LEU A 64 26.48 3.50 9.11
CA LEU A 64 26.47 4.92 8.78
C LEU A 64 26.82 5.76 10.02
N THR A 65 27.62 6.80 9.85
CA THR A 65 27.94 7.75 10.94
C THR A 65 27.61 9.17 10.53
N ASN A 66 27.20 9.98 11.51
CA ASN A 66 26.69 11.35 11.30
C ASN A 66 25.59 11.41 10.23
N ALA A 67 24.68 10.44 10.27
CA ALA A 67 23.69 10.26 9.22
C ALA A 67 22.57 11.28 9.32
N THR A 68 22.25 11.91 8.20
CA THR A 68 21.08 12.79 8.02
C THR A 68 20.55 12.60 6.60
N LEU A 69 19.30 12.17 6.49
CA LEU A 69 18.56 12.05 5.23
C LEU A 69 17.35 12.97 5.28
N TYR A 70 17.10 13.74 4.21
CA TYR A 70 15.84 14.47 4.01
C TYR A 70 15.04 13.79 2.92
N LEU A 71 13.87 13.27 3.31
CA LEU A 71 12.98 12.51 2.46
C LEU A 71 11.74 13.34 2.08
N PRO A 72 11.24 13.20 0.84
CA PRO A 72 9.98 13.82 0.43
C PRO A 72 8.86 13.51 1.40
N VAL A 73 8.11 14.54 1.79
CA VAL A 73 6.87 14.41 2.55
C VAL A 73 5.77 15.07 1.74
N PRO A 74 4.52 14.57 1.76
CA PRO A 74 3.44 15.31 1.14
C PRO A 74 3.19 16.63 1.87
N GLU A 75 2.80 17.64 1.12
CA GLU A 75 2.41 18.94 1.68
C GLU A 75 1.20 18.75 2.61
N ALA A 76 1.25 19.35 3.80
CA ALA A 76 0.15 19.29 4.74
C ALA A 76 -1.11 19.94 4.11
N THR A 77 -2.24 19.26 4.27
CA THR A 77 -3.54 19.75 3.83
C THR A 77 -4.44 19.99 5.03
N ASP A 78 -5.55 20.70 4.85
CA ASP A 78 -6.57 20.85 5.90
C ASP A 78 -7.13 19.49 6.38
N ALA A 79 -7.01 18.45 5.56
CA ALA A 79 -7.51 17.11 5.85
C ALA A 79 -6.48 16.23 6.58
N ALA A 80 -5.18 16.38 6.28
CA ALA A 80 -4.13 15.51 6.81
C ALA A 80 -2.77 16.20 6.86
N ASP A 81 -2.08 16.05 7.99
CA ASP A 81 -0.66 16.39 8.20
C ASP A 81 0.14 15.09 8.41
N LEU A 82 0.52 14.46 7.30
CA LEU A 82 1.27 13.20 7.31
C LEU A 82 2.72 13.38 7.80
N GLY A 83 3.31 14.55 7.61
CA GLY A 83 4.64 14.86 8.11
C GLY A 83 4.69 14.93 9.62
N GLY A 84 3.74 15.64 10.23
CA GLY A 84 3.57 15.68 11.69
C GLY A 84 3.32 14.28 12.27
N ALA A 85 2.41 13.51 11.65
CA ALA A 85 2.12 12.13 12.07
C ALA A 85 3.36 11.22 11.97
N ALA A 86 4.15 11.35 10.89
CA ALA A 86 5.39 10.60 10.68
C ALA A 86 6.42 10.88 11.78
N VAL A 87 6.56 12.12 12.23
CA VAL A 87 7.48 12.48 13.33
C VAL A 87 7.08 11.81 14.64
N GLU A 88 5.80 11.88 14.99
CA GLU A 88 5.28 11.26 16.22
C GLU A 88 5.52 9.75 16.20
N ARG A 89 5.06 9.07 15.16
CA ARG A 89 5.11 7.61 15.07
C ARG A 89 6.51 7.04 14.78
N GLY A 90 7.31 7.74 13.97
CA GLY A 90 8.69 7.36 13.67
C GLY A 90 9.55 7.36 14.93
N THR A 91 9.38 8.38 15.77
CA THR A 91 10.09 8.51 17.06
C THR A 91 9.78 7.35 18.01
N ASP A 92 8.53 6.89 18.04
CA ASP A 92 8.11 5.79 18.93
C ASP A 92 8.67 4.41 18.52
N GLN A 93 8.98 4.19 17.25
CA GLN A 93 9.26 2.86 16.71
C GLN A 93 10.71 2.61 16.30
N SER A 94 11.55 3.64 16.18
CA SER A 94 12.77 3.53 15.37
C SER A 94 14.09 3.72 16.15
N GLY A 95 14.25 3.06 17.30
CA GLY A 95 15.55 2.95 17.98
C GLY A 95 16.32 4.28 18.12
N PRO A 96 17.56 4.40 17.60
CA PRO A 96 18.38 5.61 17.73
C PRO A 96 18.06 6.72 16.70
N LEU A 97 17.10 6.50 15.78
CA LEU A 97 16.78 7.46 14.73
C LEU A 97 15.89 8.58 15.29
N ALA A 98 16.25 9.82 14.98
CA ALA A 98 15.46 11.01 15.27
C ALA A 98 14.76 11.51 14.00
N TYR A 99 13.51 11.97 14.17
CA TYR A 99 12.63 12.43 13.10
C TYR A 99 12.20 13.87 13.33
N GLU A 100 12.21 14.68 12.27
CA GLU A 100 11.73 16.06 12.30
C GLU A 100 11.24 16.46 10.90
N VAL A 101 10.19 17.28 10.79
CA VAL A 101 9.87 17.94 9.52
C VAL A 101 10.66 19.24 9.43
N VAL A 102 11.48 19.37 8.38
CA VAL A 102 12.35 20.53 8.17
C VAL A 102 12.01 21.24 6.85
N GLU A 103 12.07 22.56 6.85
CA GLU A 103 11.94 23.37 5.64
C GLU A 103 13.27 23.38 4.88
N THR A 104 13.24 23.01 3.60
CA THR A 104 14.41 23.00 2.72
C THR A 104 14.20 23.88 1.50
N GLU A 105 15.25 24.09 0.70
CA GLU A 105 15.12 24.79 -0.59
C GLU A 105 14.22 24.06 -1.61
N ARG A 106 13.90 22.77 -1.36
CA ARG A 106 13.03 21.94 -2.19
C ARG A 106 11.64 21.71 -1.57
N GLY A 107 11.31 22.43 -0.49
CA GLY A 107 10.06 22.31 0.27
C GLY A 107 10.23 21.58 1.61
N PRO A 108 9.14 21.35 2.35
CA PRO A 108 9.17 20.56 3.58
C PRO A 108 9.64 19.14 3.27
N MET A 109 10.46 18.58 4.15
CA MET A 109 10.96 17.21 4.07
C MET A 109 11.02 16.58 5.45
N LEU A 110 10.90 15.26 5.50
CA LEU A 110 11.16 14.52 6.73
C LEU A 110 12.66 14.29 6.88
N ALA A 111 13.25 14.93 7.87
CA ALA A 111 14.61 14.66 8.32
C ALA A 111 14.64 13.40 9.18
N VAL A 112 15.48 12.45 8.79
CA VAL A 112 15.83 11.25 9.56
C VAL A 112 17.31 11.31 9.89
N SER A 113 17.67 11.28 11.17
CA SER A 113 19.06 11.44 11.59
C SER A 113 19.47 10.45 12.68
N ALA A 114 20.75 10.09 12.68
CA ALA A 114 21.38 9.31 13.75
C ALA A 114 22.88 9.64 13.83
N ALA A 115 23.40 9.69 15.07
CA ALA A 115 24.84 9.82 15.28
C ALA A 115 25.60 8.61 14.73
N GLU A 116 25.04 7.42 14.92
CA GLU A 116 25.55 6.16 14.41
C GLU A 116 24.38 5.21 14.14
N TRP A 117 24.39 4.61 12.95
CA TRP A 117 23.46 3.58 12.56
C TRP A 117 24.23 2.29 12.23
N THR A 118 24.51 1.51 13.27
CA THR A 118 25.32 0.29 13.19
C THR A 118 24.59 -0.86 12.51
N VAL A 119 25.26 -1.52 11.58
CA VAL A 119 24.83 -2.80 11.02
C VAL A 119 25.57 -3.91 11.74
N THR A 120 24.83 -4.84 12.34
CA THR A 120 25.38 -6.03 13.00
C THR A 120 24.86 -7.25 12.26
N PRO A 121 25.73 -8.02 11.57
CA PRO A 121 25.31 -9.23 10.89
C PRO A 121 24.69 -10.25 11.85
N GLU A 122 23.53 -10.77 11.49
CA GLU A 122 22.84 -11.85 12.20
C GLU A 122 22.88 -13.12 11.36
N TYR A 123 23.39 -14.21 11.93
CA TYR A 123 23.56 -15.48 11.21
C TYR A 123 22.48 -16.47 11.61
N TYR A 124 21.91 -17.17 10.64
CA TYR A 124 20.82 -18.12 10.86
C TYR A 124 21.03 -19.43 10.09
N GLN A 125 20.48 -20.51 10.62
CA GLN A 125 20.32 -21.79 9.93
C GLN A 125 18.84 -22.21 9.90
N PHE A 126 18.36 -22.67 8.75
CA PHE A 126 17.06 -23.30 8.61
C PHE A 126 17.17 -24.80 8.90
N VAL A 127 16.56 -25.22 10.01
CA VAL A 127 16.53 -26.63 10.43
C VAL A 127 15.11 -27.18 10.33
N GLU A 128 14.96 -28.44 9.94
CA GLU A 128 13.65 -29.09 9.99
C GLU A 128 13.42 -29.72 11.37
N ARG A 129 12.35 -29.30 12.04
CA ARG A 129 11.89 -29.91 13.29
C ARG A 129 10.42 -30.26 13.19
N ASN A 130 10.09 -31.53 13.42
CA ASN A 130 8.72 -32.04 13.35
C ASN A 130 8.02 -31.75 12.01
N GLY A 131 8.75 -31.82 10.89
CA GLY A 131 8.22 -31.54 9.55
C GLY A 131 7.94 -30.06 9.27
N ARG A 132 8.50 -29.14 10.06
CA ARG A 132 8.45 -27.69 9.81
C ARG A 132 9.87 -27.13 9.76
N GLY A 133 10.12 -26.23 8.82
CA GLY A 133 11.33 -25.41 8.81
C GLY A 133 11.29 -24.40 9.95
N GLU A 134 12.35 -24.36 10.75
CA GLU A 134 12.56 -23.42 11.83
C GLU A 134 13.86 -22.65 11.56
N ARG A 135 13.82 -21.32 11.72
CA ARG A 135 15.00 -20.47 11.62
C ARG A 135 15.65 -20.36 13.00
N VAL A 136 16.89 -20.79 13.12
CA VAL A 136 17.65 -20.79 14.38
C VAL A 136 18.85 -19.86 14.21
N GLU A 137 19.06 -18.95 15.16
CA GLU A 137 20.24 -18.08 15.19
C GLU A 137 21.50 -18.92 15.51
N ILE A 138 22.56 -18.70 14.75
CA ILE A 138 23.87 -19.35 14.91
C ILE A 138 24.95 -18.28 15.07
N SER A 139 26.13 -18.67 15.56
CA SER A 139 27.27 -17.77 15.58
C SER A 139 27.88 -17.60 14.19
N GLU A 140 28.57 -16.48 13.96
CA GLU A 140 29.39 -16.26 12.76
C GLU A 140 30.38 -17.40 12.52
N SER A 141 30.96 -17.98 13.58
CA SER A 141 31.91 -19.09 13.46
C SER A 141 31.29 -20.41 13.01
N GLU A 142 29.97 -20.56 13.14
CA GLU A 142 29.22 -21.73 12.68
C GLU A 142 28.68 -21.53 11.25
N TYR A 143 28.70 -20.31 10.74
CA TYR A 143 28.20 -19.97 9.41
C TYR A 143 29.10 -20.55 8.32
N ASP A 144 28.50 -21.26 7.38
CA ASP A 144 29.14 -21.79 6.18
C ASP A 144 28.44 -21.24 4.94
N THR A 145 29.17 -20.48 4.13
CA THR A 145 28.65 -19.89 2.88
C THR A 145 28.31 -20.94 1.82
N GLU A 146 28.88 -22.15 1.92
CA GLU A 146 28.58 -23.26 1.00
C GLU A 146 27.31 -24.03 1.41
N ASP A 147 26.78 -23.82 2.62
CA ASP A 147 25.55 -24.46 3.11
C ASP A 147 24.31 -23.62 2.73
N PRO A 148 23.45 -24.09 1.79
CA PRO A 148 22.27 -23.34 1.37
C PRO A 148 21.18 -23.24 2.45
N SER A 149 21.31 -23.98 3.56
CA SER A 149 20.41 -23.86 4.72
C SER A 149 20.83 -22.72 5.65
N MET A 150 22.00 -22.13 5.47
CA MET A 150 22.49 -21.03 6.29
C MET A 150 22.37 -19.70 5.55
N VAL A 151 21.94 -18.67 6.26
CA VAL A 151 21.80 -17.31 5.74
C VAL A 151 22.39 -16.30 6.71
N VAL A 152 22.97 -15.24 6.16
CA VAL A 152 23.37 -14.06 6.92
C VAL A 152 22.38 -12.93 6.60
N ASN A 153 21.97 -12.21 7.62
CA ASN A 153 21.28 -10.93 7.49
C ASN A 153 22.28 -9.84 7.89
N ASP A 154 22.98 -9.31 6.91
CA ASP A 154 23.98 -8.24 7.02
C ASP A 154 23.41 -6.88 6.62
N THR A 155 22.08 -6.75 6.53
CA THR A 155 21.40 -5.49 6.24
C THR A 155 20.62 -5.03 7.46
N ARG A 156 20.64 -3.72 7.72
CA ARG A 156 19.75 -3.09 8.69
C ARG A 156 18.67 -2.31 7.97
N SER A 157 17.41 -2.69 8.20
CA SER A 157 16.23 -2.01 7.65
C SER A 157 15.37 -1.45 8.77
N VAL A 158 14.89 -0.22 8.59
CA VAL A 158 13.85 0.40 9.41
C VAL A 158 12.72 0.80 8.49
N ARG A 159 11.49 0.44 8.88
CA ARG A 159 10.26 0.84 8.21
C ARG A 159 9.29 1.33 9.27
N PHE A 160 8.68 2.47 9.01
CA PHE A 160 7.52 2.91 9.78
C PHE A 160 6.46 3.46 8.83
N GLU A 161 5.23 3.38 9.30
CA GLU A 161 4.03 3.71 8.56
C GLU A 161 3.12 4.53 9.47
N VAL A 162 2.49 5.53 8.87
CA VAL A 162 1.45 6.35 9.49
C VAL A 162 0.22 6.36 8.59
N THR A 163 -0.94 6.19 9.21
CA THR A 163 -2.22 6.17 8.52
C THR A 163 -3.11 7.23 9.13
N VAL A 164 -3.68 8.08 8.29
CA VAL A 164 -4.55 9.18 8.68
C VAL A 164 -5.91 9.00 7.98
N PRO A 165 -6.99 8.68 8.71
CA PRO A 165 -8.32 8.57 8.14
C PRO A 165 -8.87 9.94 7.74
N VAL A 166 -9.73 9.98 6.72
CA VAL A 166 -10.38 11.20 6.24
C VAL A 166 -11.88 11.02 6.01
N ASP A 167 -12.66 12.05 6.32
CA ASP A 167 -14.13 12.03 6.24
C ASP A 167 -14.68 12.28 4.83
N ARG A 168 -13.87 12.04 3.79
CA ARG A 168 -14.22 12.24 2.38
C ARG A 168 -13.55 11.18 1.52
N SER A 169 -14.14 10.91 0.35
CA SER A 169 -13.49 10.12 -0.68
C SER A 169 -12.18 10.78 -1.14
N VAL A 170 -11.19 9.94 -1.40
CA VAL A 170 -9.92 10.27 -2.03
C VAL A 170 -10.07 10.14 -3.54
N ASP A 171 -9.67 11.17 -4.29
CA ASP A 171 -9.60 11.11 -5.76
C ASP A 171 -8.37 10.33 -6.23
N THR A 172 -8.57 9.04 -6.48
CA THR A 172 -7.54 8.10 -6.92
C THR A 172 -7.21 8.19 -8.41
N GLY A 173 -8.08 8.83 -9.20
CA GLY A 173 -7.94 8.94 -10.65
C GLY A 173 -7.18 10.18 -11.09
N THR A 174 -7.35 11.29 -10.37
CA THR A 174 -6.64 12.55 -10.64
C THR A 174 -6.07 13.19 -9.37
N PRO A 175 -5.21 12.49 -8.59
CA PRO A 175 -4.77 12.96 -7.29
C PRO A 175 -4.04 14.31 -7.34
N TRP A 176 -3.42 14.66 -8.47
CA TRP A 176 -2.78 15.97 -8.65
C TRP A 176 -3.75 17.16 -8.68
N ALA A 177 -5.06 16.94 -8.71
CA ALA A 177 -6.07 17.99 -8.66
C ALA A 177 -6.34 18.52 -7.25
N GLY A 178 -5.94 17.80 -6.20
CA GLY A 178 -6.18 18.23 -4.82
C GLY A 178 -5.83 17.22 -3.72
N GLU A 179 -5.37 16.02 -4.07
CA GLU A 179 -4.89 15.05 -3.09
C GLU A 179 -3.43 15.31 -2.71
N PRO A 180 -3.02 14.92 -1.48
CA PRO A 180 -1.63 14.99 -1.06
C PRO A 180 -0.74 14.17 -1.99
N LEU A 181 0.39 14.74 -2.39
CA LEU A 181 1.40 14.05 -3.21
C LEU A 181 2.79 14.47 -2.74
N LEU A 182 3.77 13.58 -2.91
CA LEU A 182 5.16 13.80 -2.51
C LEU A 182 5.77 14.99 -3.26
N ARG A 183 6.65 15.74 -2.57
CA ARG A 183 7.40 16.87 -3.12
C ARG A 183 8.88 16.77 -2.76
N PRO A 184 9.80 17.21 -3.64
CA PRO A 184 9.55 17.85 -4.93
C PRO A 184 9.11 16.87 -6.01
N ARG A 185 8.36 17.37 -6.98
CA ARG A 185 7.93 16.62 -8.17
C ARG A 185 8.06 17.51 -9.39
N VAL A 186 8.94 17.14 -10.31
CA VAL A 186 9.25 17.89 -11.54
C VAL A 186 9.06 16.99 -12.76
N ASP A 187 8.63 17.57 -13.88
CA ASP A 187 8.54 16.91 -15.18
C ASP A 187 7.78 15.56 -15.19
N ARG A 188 6.63 15.53 -14.49
CA ARG A 188 5.72 14.37 -14.51
C ARG A 188 5.33 14.02 -15.95
N ARG A 189 5.66 12.79 -16.34
CA ARG A 189 5.40 12.24 -17.68
C ARG A 189 4.73 10.87 -17.56
N PRO A 190 3.83 10.52 -18.50
CA PRO A 190 3.31 9.16 -18.58
C PRO A 190 4.46 8.16 -18.72
N GLY A 191 4.33 7.01 -18.05
CA GLY A 191 5.27 5.91 -18.09
C GLY A 191 4.54 4.56 -18.08
N ASP A 192 5.29 3.49 -18.30
CA ASP A 192 4.76 2.15 -18.17
C ASP A 192 4.62 1.79 -16.68
N CYS A 193 3.56 1.07 -16.33
CA CYS A 193 3.43 0.50 -15.01
C CYS A 193 4.44 -0.65 -14.83
N ASN A 194 5.00 -0.79 -13.61
CA ASN A 194 6.02 -1.81 -13.30
C ASN A 194 5.55 -3.25 -13.50
N SER A 195 4.24 -3.46 -13.59
CA SER A 195 3.63 -4.74 -13.94
C SER A 195 2.54 -4.51 -14.99
N PRO A 196 2.24 -5.50 -15.84
CA PRO A 196 1.07 -5.46 -16.71
C PRO A 196 -0.17 -5.34 -15.83
N GLY A 197 -0.68 -4.12 -15.72
CA GLY A 197 -1.86 -3.76 -14.97
C GLY A 197 -3.09 -3.73 -15.87
N PRO A 198 -4.28 -3.60 -15.26
CA PRO A 198 -5.50 -3.38 -16.02
C PRO A 198 -5.49 -2.02 -16.74
N ASP A 199 -6.31 -1.87 -17.77
CA ASP A 199 -6.34 -0.68 -18.64
C ASP A 199 -6.77 0.61 -17.92
N TRP A 200 -7.32 0.52 -16.71
CA TRP A 200 -7.68 1.68 -15.89
C TRP A 200 -6.53 2.18 -14.99
N LEU A 201 -5.44 1.42 -14.88
CA LEU A 201 -4.24 1.87 -14.20
C LEU A 201 -3.46 2.83 -15.10
N ARG A 202 -3.02 3.95 -14.53
CA ARG A 202 -2.14 4.91 -15.23
C ARG A 202 -0.91 5.14 -14.37
N CYS A 203 0.25 5.06 -14.98
CA CYS A 203 1.52 5.28 -14.31
C CYS A 203 2.25 6.47 -14.91
N TYR A 204 2.94 7.18 -14.04
CA TYR A 204 3.73 8.35 -14.36
C TYR A 204 5.07 8.24 -13.67
N ALA A 205 6.11 8.74 -14.32
CA ALA A 205 7.41 8.98 -13.70
C ALA A 205 7.62 10.47 -13.56
N TYR A 206 8.38 10.87 -12.55
CA TYR A 206 8.78 12.25 -12.35
C TYR A 206 10.15 12.33 -11.67
N GLU A 207 10.78 13.48 -11.79
CA GLU A 207 12.04 13.76 -11.12
C GLU A 207 11.77 14.30 -9.72
N SER A 208 12.45 13.71 -8.74
CA SER A 208 12.39 14.10 -7.33
C SER A 208 13.81 14.27 -6.80
N ALA A 209 13.95 14.54 -5.51
CA ALA A 209 15.23 14.65 -4.87
C ALA A 209 15.16 14.34 -3.39
N VAL A 210 16.29 13.84 -2.91
CA VAL A 210 16.56 13.61 -1.48
C VAL A 210 17.84 14.35 -1.10
N TYR A 211 17.98 14.71 0.17
CA TYR A 211 19.28 15.08 0.71
C TYR A 211 19.84 13.91 1.51
N ALA A 212 21.13 13.64 1.36
CA ALA A 212 21.84 12.63 2.12
C ALA A 212 23.21 13.14 2.55
N SER A 213 23.50 13.02 3.84
CA SER A 213 24.81 13.32 4.43
C SER A 213 25.16 12.26 5.44
N TYR A 214 26.20 11.48 5.17
CA TYR A 214 26.71 10.45 6.07
C TYR A 214 28.10 9.97 5.64
N ASP A 215 28.88 9.53 6.63
CA ASP A 215 30.15 8.85 6.41
C ASP A 215 29.94 7.33 6.49
N THR A 216 30.51 6.58 5.53
CA THR A 216 30.47 5.12 5.49
C THR A 216 31.59 4.55 4.59
N ALA A 217 31.68 3.22 4.46
CA ALA A 217 32.62 2.56 3.56
C ALA A 217 32.22 2.76 2.08
N SER A 218 33.19 2.73 1.16
CA SER A 218 32.93 3.05 -0.26
C SER A 218 32.06 2.02 -1.00
N ASP A 219 31.93 0.83 -0.44
CA ASP A 219 31.15 -0.30 -0.95
C ASP A 219 29.81 -0.48 -0.24
N THR A 220 29.45 0.42 0.69
CA THR A 220 28.15 0.41 1.37
C THR A 220 27.04 0.94 0.47
N GLU A 221 25.93 0.21 0.39
CA GLU A 221 24.70 0.63 -0.27
C GLU A 221 23.68 1.14 0.77
N VAL A 222 23.06 2.28 0.49
CA VAL A 222 21.94 2.82 1.26
C VAL A 222 20.73 2.96 0.35
N TYR A 223 19.66 2.27 0.71
CA TYR A 223 18.35 2.39 0.09
C TYR A 223 17.44 3.27 0.94
N ALA A 224 16.77 4.22 0.30
CA ALA A 224 15.73 5.02 0.93
C ALA A 224 14.51 5.08 0.02
N SER A 225 13.33 4.86 0.60
CA SER A 225 12.06 5.07 -0.08
C SER A 225 11.05 5.74 0.81
N THR A 226 10.25 6.57 0.19
CA THR A 226 9.02 7.09 0.77
C THR A 226 7.86 6.75 -0.16
N THR A 227 6.76 6.32 0.43
CA THR A 227 5.58 5.93 -0.32
C THR A 227 4.36 6.54 0.34
N LEU A 228 3.49 7.11 -0.47
CA LEU A 228 2.20 7.65 -0.08
C LEU A 228 1.11 6.90 -0.82
N TYR A 229 0.13 6.44 -0.07
CA TYR A 229 -1.10 5.85 -0.58
C TYR A 229 -2.26 6.78 -0.23
N GLY A 230 -3.18 6.94 -1.16
CA GLY A 230 -4.51 7.44 -0.87
C GLY A 230 -5.54 6.42 -1.31
N THR A 231 -6.32 5.92 -0.36
CA THR A 231 -7.11 4.70 -0.54
C THR A 231 -8.55 4.97 -0.13
N ASN A 232 -9.51 4.46 -0.90
CA ASN A 232 -10.84 4.19 -0.38
C ASN A 232 -11.09 2.69 -0.34
N ALA A 233 -11.63 2.20 0.76
CA ALA A 233 -11.92 0.80 0.97
C ALA A 233 -13.38 0.62 1.37
N TRP A 234 -14.01 -0.46 0.93
CA TRP A 234 -15.36 -0.83 1.33
C TRP A 234 -15.53 -2.34 1.31
N TRP A 235 -16.54 -2.81 2.04
CA TRP A 235 -16.92 -4.20 2.06
C TRP A 235 -18.34 -4.40 1.54
N VAL A 236 -18.48 -5.13 0.43
CA VAL A 236 -19.78 -5.58 -0.11
C VAL A 236 -19.62 -7.02 -0.60
N PHE A 237 -19.95 -7.98 0.27
CA PHE A 237 -19.73 -9.41 0.01
C PHE A 237 -18.26 -9.79 -0.32
N GLY A 238 -17.33 -8.89 0.03
CA GLY A 238 -15.90 -8.93 -0.29
C GLY A 238 -15.30 -7.53 -0.14
N TRP A 239 -13.99 -7.44 0.05
CA TRP A 239 -13.27 -6.16 0.08
C TRP A 239 -13.12 -5.61 -1.34
N GLY A 240 -13.52 -4.36 -1.53
CA GLY A 240 -13.20 -3.54 -2.69
C GLY A 240 -12.37 -2.34 -2.23
N TYR A 241 -11.49 -1.88 -3.12
CA TYR A 241 -10.68 -0.69 -2.90
C TYR A 241 -10.35 -0.01 -4.22
N ASP A 242 -10.14 1.29 -4.17
CA ASP A 242 -9.44 2.08 -5.19
C ASP A 242 -8.32 2.86 -4.51
N GLU A 243 -7.22 3.06 -5.22
CA GLU A 243 -6.00 3.62 -4.63
C GLU A 243 -5.19 4.41 -5.67
N TYR A 244 -4.53 5.46 -5.21
CA TYR A 244 -3.34 5.97 -5.89
C TYR A 244 -2.11 5.75 -5.01
N ARG A 245 -0.96 5.55 -5.65
CA ARG A 245 0.33 5.36 -4.99
C ARG A 245 1.36 6.33 -5.56
N ASP A 246 1.94 7.16 -4.71
CA ASP A 246 3.05 8.06 -5.03
C ASP A 246 4.30 7.58 -4.30
N ASP A 247 5.38 7.34 -5.02
CA ASP A 247 6.58 6.68 -4.50
C ASP A 247 7.82 7.45 -4.94
N VAL A 248 8.74 7.72 -4.02
CA VAL A 248 10.08 8.24 -4.34
C VAL A 248 11.12 7.29 -3.75
N THR A 249 12.01 6.82 -4.63
CA THR A 249 13.07 5.86 -4.29
C THR A 249 14.44 6.35 -4.72
N VAL A 250 15.45 5.97 -3.95
CA VAL A 250 16.86 6.21 -4.24
C VAL A 250 17.73 5.11 -3.65
N THR A 251 18.76 4.73 -4.40
CA THR A 251 19.86 3.87 -3.94
C THR A 251 21.15 4.67 -4.05
N LEU A 252 21.95 4.68 -2.98
CA LEU A 252 23.14 5.52 -2.82
C LEU A 252 24.34 4.65 -2.46
N ASP A 253 25.42 4.77 -3.21
CA ASP A 253 26.67 4.05 -2.95
C ASP A 253 27.66 4.93 -2.18
N GLY A 254 28.29 4.37 -1.16
CA GLY A 254 29.35 5.00 -0.39
C GLY A 254 28.91 6.26 0.36
N PRO A 255 29.87 7.10 0.81
CA PRO A 255 29.57 8.30 1.58
C PRO A 255 28.84 9.36 0.73
N GLN A 256 27.91 10.08 1.35
CA GLN A 256 27.10 11.12 0.71
C GLN A 256 27.26 12.46 1.44
N ALA A 257 27.17 13.56 0.69
CA ALA A 257 27.37 14.90 1.21
C ALA A 257 26.59 15.98 0.43
N GLY A 258 25.28 15.77 0.25
CA GLY A 258 24.44 16.76 -0.42
C GLY A 258 23.12 16.24 -0.95
N TRP A 259 22.58 17.00 -1.90
CA TRP A 259 21.39 16.61 -2.65
C TRP A 259 21.72 15.58 -3.72
N THR A 260 20.84 14.60 -3.84
CA THR A 260 20.89 13.57 -4.88
C THR A 260 19.55 13.49 -5.58
N ASP A 261 19.61 13.28 -6.89
CA ASP A 261 18.41 13.08 -7.70
C ASP A 261 17.77 11.74 -7.34
N ALA A 262 16.44 11.73 -7.23
CA ALA A 262 15.66 10.55 -6.90
C ALA A 262 14.58 10.32 -7.96
N THR A 263 14.17 9.06 -8.12
CA THR A 263 13.12 8.72 -9.08
C THR A 263 11.78 8.69 -8.37
N GLY A 264 10.85 9.49 -8.86
CA GLY A 264 9.46 9.46 -8.42
C GLY A 264 8.58 8.68 -9.39
N THR A 265 7.64 7.90 -8.86
CA THR A 265 6.59 7.24 -9.64
C THR A 265 5.23 7.50 -9.02
N LEU A 266 4.22 7.70 -9.87
CA LEU A 266 2.84 7.89 -9.46
C LEU A 266 1.96 6.91 -10.24
N GLU A 267 1.24 6.07 -9.51
CA GLU A 267 0.25 5.15 -10.02
C GLU A 267 -1.15 5.64 -9.59
N THR A 268 -2.10 5.66 -10.53
CA THR A 268 -3.46 6.17 -10.29
C THR A 268 -4.50 5.19 -10.82
N ASP A 269 -5.56 4.93 -10.04
CA ASP A 269 -6.73 4.17 -10.48
C ASP A 269 -7.77 5.10 -11.12
N THR A 270 -7.94 5.00 -12.45
CA THR A 270 -8.91 5.83 -13.18
C THR A 270 -10.32 5.25 -13.23
N ASP A 271 -10.53 4.01 -12.75
CA ASP A 271 -11.84 3.38 -12.65
C ASP A 271 -12.32 3.43 -11.19
N GLN A 272 -12.67 4.64 -10.75
CA GLN A 272 -13.25 4.85 -9.43
C GLN A 272 -14.59 4.10 -9.35
N ARG A 273 -14.60 3.06 -8.53
CA ARG A 273 -15.77 2.17 -8.43
C ARG A 273 -16.79 2.84 -7.52
N ASP A 274 -17.83 3.34 -8.15
CA ASP A 274 -19.02 3.79 -7.43
C ASP A 274 -19.70 2.61 -6.71
N PRO A 275 -20.39 2.87 -5.58
CA PRO A 275 -21.18 1.84 -4.93
C PRO A 275 -22.29 1.29 -5.83
N PRO A 276 -22.72 0.03 -5.62
CA PRO A 276 -23.86 -0.57 -6.30
C PRO A 276 -25.23 0.01 -5.88
#